data_AF-Q40751-F1
#
_entry.id   AF-Q40751-F1
#
_cell.length_a   1.000
_cell.length_b   1.000
_cell.length_c   1.000
_cell.angle_alpha   90.00
_cell.angle_beta   90.00
_cell.angle_gamma   90.00
#
_symmetry.space_group_name_H-M   'P 1'
#
loop_
_entity.id
_entity.type
_entity.pdbx_description
1 polymer ?
#
loop_
_entity_poly.entity_id
_entity_poly.type
_entity_poly.pdbx_seq_one_letter_code
_entity_poly.pdbx_strand_id
1 'polypeptide(L)'
;EFGTRNYTSGKWNGDANDKGIQTSEDYRFYAISAEYPEFSNKDKTLVFQFSVKHEQKLDCGGGYMKLLSGDIDQKKFGGDTPYSIMFGPDICGYAQEVTHL
;
A
#
# COMPACT_ATOMS: atom_id res chain seq x y z
N GLU A 1 -1.07 9.31 -15.57
CA GLU A 1 -2.05 8.23 -15.35
C GLU A 1 -1.44 7.18 -14.43
N PHE A 2 -2.24 6.57 -13.57
CA PHE A 2 -1.78 5.52 -12.65
C PHE A 2 -1.75 4.15 -13.34
N GLY A 3 -0.88 3.25 -12.87
CA GLY A 3 -0.77 1.89 -13.39
C GLY A 3 -2.01 1.03 -13.10
N THR A 4 -2.19 0.00 -13.91
CA THR A 4 -3.27 -0.98 -13.78
C THR A 4 -3.00 -2.03 -12.69
N ARG A 5 -4.05 -2.65 -12.16
CA ARG A 5 -3.92 -3.60 -11.04
C ARG A 5 -4.63 -4.91 -11.38
N ASN A 6 -4.07 -6.01 -10.90
CA ASN A 6 -4.66 -7.33 -11.02
C ASN A 6 -5.22 -7.81 -9.67
N TYR A 7 -6.23 -8.67 -9.72
CA TYR A 7 -6.73 -9.42 -8.56
C TYR A 7 -6.31 -10.88 -8.67
N THR A 8 -5.24 -11.26 -7.98
CA THR A 8 -4.56 -12.55 -8.17
C THR A 8 -3.84 -13.01 -6.92
N SER A 9 -3.61 -14.33 -6.78
CA SER A 9 -2.76 -14.93 -5.75
C SER A 9 -1.27 -14.99 -6.17
N GLY A 10 -0.96 -14.59 -7.41
CA GLY A 10 0.39 -14.60 -7.97
C GLY A 10 0.75 -15.90 -8.70
N LYS A 11 2.02 -16.04 -9.07
CA LYS A 11 2.58 -17.23 -9.73
C LYS A 11 2.75 -18.41 -8.78
N TRP A 12 2.97 -18.13 -7.50
CA TRP A 12 3.06 -19.14 -6.44
C TRP A 12 2.30 -18.66 -5.22
N ASN A 13 1.53 -19.54 -4.58
CA ASN A 13 0.69 -19.20 -3.44
C ASN A 13 0.55 -20.39 -2.49
N GLY A 14 0.24 -20.10 -1.22
CA GLY A 14 -0.13 -21.13 -0.25
C GLY A 14 -1.54 -21.66 -0.53
N ASP A 15 -2.50 -20.76 -0.75
CA ASP A 15 -3.86 -21.04 -1.19
C ASP A 15 -4.21 -20.21 -2.44
N ALA A 16 -4.90 -20.79 -3.41
CA ALA A 16 -5.32 -20.09 -4.63
C ALA A 16 -6.35 -18.98 -4.35
N ASN A 17 -6.95 -19.00 -3.16
CA ASN A 17 -7.87 -17.99 -2.66
C ASN A 17 -7.17 -16.81 -1.95
N ASP A 18 -5.85 -16.88 -1.73
CA ASP A 18 -5.04 -15.77 -1.17
C ASP A 18 -4.83 -14.66 -2.19
N LYS A 19 -5.91 -14.15 -2.77
CA LYS A 19 -5.88 -13.12 -3.80
C LYS A 19 -5.70 -11.75 -3.17
N GLY A 20 -4.78 -10.99 -3.75
CA GLY A 20 -4.50 -9.62 -3.36
C GLY A 20 -4.53 -8.67 -4.56
N ILE A 21 -4.21 -7.41 -4.27
CA ILE A 21 -4.02 -6.37 -5.27
C ILE A 21 -2.56 -6.42 -5.73
N GLN A 22 -2.33 -6.67 -7.02
CA GLN A 22 -0.99 -6.71 -7.62
C GLN A 22 -0.82 -5.57 -8.61
N THR A 23 0.30 -4.85 -8.52
CA THR A 23 0.76 -3.89 -9.53
C THR A 23 1.23 -4.63 -10.78
N SER A 24 0.73 -4.27 -11.98
CA SER A 24 0.96 -5.05 -13.22
C SER A 24 1.97 -4.44 -14.19
N GLU A 25 2.35 -3.18 -14.00
CA GLU A 25 3.23 -2.42 -14.90
C GLU A 25 4.47 -1.88 -14.17
N ASP A 26 5.63 -1.98 -14.82
CA ASP A 26 6.89 -1.41 -14.34
C ASP A 26 6.90 0.12 -14.48
N TYR A 27 7.68 0.80 -13.63
CA TYR A 27 7.88 2.26 -13.67
C TYR A 27 6.59 3.10 -13.65
N ARG A 28 5.56 2.61 -12.93
CA ARG A 28 4.28 3.31 -12.74
C ARG A 28 4.09 3.72 -11.29
N PHE A 29 3.43 4.86 -11.11
CA PHE A 29 2.80 5.20 -9.83
C PHE A 29 1.47 4.46 -9.70
N TYR A 30 1.14 4.09 -8.47
CA TYR A 30 -0.11 3.46 -8.10
C TYR A 30 -0.78 4.25 -6.99
N ALA A 31 -2.07 4.53 -7.16
CA ALA A 31 -2.90 5.13 -6.13
C ALA A 31 -4.21 4.34 -6.05
N ILE A 32 -4.47 3.79 -4.87
CA ILE A 32 -5.75 3.20 -4.50
C ILE A 32 -6.08 3.61 -3.07
N SER A 33 -7.33 3.93 -2.83
CA SER A 33 -7.87 4.20 -1.50
C SER A 33 -9.16 3.41 -1.32
N ALA A 34 -9.50 3.15 -0.07
CA ALA A 34 -10.74 2.52 0.32
C ALA A 34 -11.29 3.30 1.52
N GLU A 35 -12.54 3.74 1.43
CA GLU A 35 -13.23 4.41 2.53
C GLU A 35 -13.64 3.41 3.60
N TYR A 36 -13.57 3.84 4.85
CA TYR A 36 -14.05 3.11 6.01
C TYR A 36 -14.65 4.10 7.02
N PRO A 37 -15.49 3.65 7.96
CA PRO A 37 -16.13 4.54 8.93
C PRO A 37 -15.12 5.38 9.71
N GLU A 38 -15.37 6.67 9.84
CA GLU A 38 -14.51 7.59 10.58
C GLU A 38 -14.36 7.17 12.04
N PHE A 39 -13.15 7.31 12.59
CA PHE A 39 -12.85 7.00 13.98
C PHE A 39 -11.73 7.89 14.54
N SER A 40 -11.58 7.89 15.86
CA SER A 40 -10.42 8.44 16.57
C SER A 40 -9.83 7.36 17.48
N ASN A 41 -8.50 7.27 17.51
CA ASN A 41 -7.75 6.40 18.42
C ASN A 41 -7.32 7.11 19.71
N LYS A 42 -7.89 8.28 20.04
CA LYS A 42 -7.58 8.97 21.30
C LYS A 42 -7.83 8.04 22.49
N ASP A 43 -6.85 7.93 23.38
CA ASP A 43 -6.86 7.06 24.57
C ASP A 43 -7.08 5.56 24.27
N LYS A 44 -6.83 5.13 23.02
CA LYS A 44 -6.99 3.75 22.55
C LYS A 44 -5.79 3.31 21.72
N THR A 45 -5.50 2.01 21.73
CA THR A 45 -4.49 1.43 20.84
C THR A 45 -5.05 1.32 19.42
N LEU A 46 -4.29 1.81 18.43
CA LEU A 46 -4.55 1.57 17.02
C LEU A 46 -3.66 0.42 16.53
N VAL A 47 -4.27 -0.57 15.86
CA VAL A 47 -3.54 -1.63 15.16
C VAL A 47 -3.78 -1.45 13.67
N PHE A 48 -2.70 -1.24 12.91
CA PHE A 48 -2.73 -1.11 11.46
C PHE A 48 -1.84 -2.19 10.85
N GLN A 49 -2.46 -3.19 10.22
CA GLN A 49 -1.79 -4.41 9.78
C GLN A 49 -2.22 -4.79 8.37
N PHE A 50 -1.25 -5.19 7.56
CA PHE A 50 -1.44 -5.73 6.23
C PHE A 50 -0.29 -6.67 5.88
N SER A 51 -0.41 -7.39 4.75
CA SER A 51 0.64 -8.28 4.23
C SER A 51 1.12 -7.77 2.88
N VAL A 52 2.43 -7.80 2.67
CA VAL A 52 3.09 -7.44 1.41
C VAL A 52 3.88 -8.62 0.92
N LYS A 53 3.76 -8.91 -0.37
CA LYS A 53 4.55 -9.94 -1.06
C LYS A 53 5.19 -9.32 -2.29
N HIS A 54 6.51 -9.17 -2.26
CA HIS A 54 7.30 -8.86 -3.45
C HIS A 54 7.58 -10.18 -4.20
N GLU A 55 6.61 -10.62 -5.02
CA GLU A 55 6.75 -11.84 -5.82
C GLU A 55 7.82 -11.69 -6.90
N GLN A 56 7.90 -10.49 -7.47
CA GLN A 56 9.00 -10.05 -8.30
C GLN A 56 10.23 -9.74 -7.45
N LYS A 57 11.42 -9.89 -8.04
CA LYS A 57 12.64 -9.32 -7.46
C LYS A 57 12.56 -7.81 -7.62
N LEU A 58 12.00 -7.13 -6.61
CA LEU A 58 11.78 -5.69 -6.64
C LEU A 58 13.12 -4.97 -6.43
N ASP A 59 13.53 -4.19 -7.43
CA ASP A 59 14.77 -3.41 -7.34
C ASP A 59 14.54 -2.05 -6.65
N CYS A 60 13.42 -1.39 -6.93
CA CYS A 60 12.98 -0.18 -6.24
C CYS A 60 11.45 -0.02 -6.32
N GLY A 61 10.80 0.18 -5.17
CA GLY A 61 9.36 0.41 -5.05
C GLY A 61 8.86 0.36 -3.60
N GLY A 62 7.80 1.12 -3.34
CA GLY A 62 7.13 1.17 -2.05
C GLY A 62 6.06 0.07 -1.91
N GLY A 63 5.98 -0.51 -0.71
CA GLY A 63 4.93 -1.44 -0.29
C GLY A 63 4.16 -0.95 0.94
N TYR A 64 4.15 0.35 1.20
CA TYR A 64 3.51 0.95 2.37
C TYR A 64 2.05 1.37 2.12
N MET A 65 1.30 1.56 3.21
CA MET A 65 -0.05 2.12 3.19
C MET A 65 -0.10 3.45 3.95
N LYS A 66 -1.05 4.31 3.57
CA LYS A 66 -1.32 5.59 4.24
C LYS A 66 -2.71 5.56 4.88
N LEU A 67 -2.81 6.03 6.13
CA LEU A 67 -4.10 6.34 6.78
C LEU A 67 -4.41 7.82 6.56
N LEU A 68 -5.57 8.08 5.97
CA LEU A 68 -6.01 9.41 5.55
C LEU A 68 -7.04 9.97 6.54
N SER A 69 -7.19 11.29 6.56
CA SER A 69 -8.29 11.96 7.25
C SER A 69 -9.60 11.85 6.45
N GLY A 70 -10.75 12.00 7.12
CA GLY A 70 -12.07 11.82 6.51
C GLY A 70 -12.47 12.89 5.48
N ASP A 71 -11.77 14.02 5.47
CA ASP A 71 -12.01 15.15 4.56
C ASP A 71 -11.31 15.02 3.19
N ILE A 72 -10.59 13.91 2.94
CA ILE A 72 -9.86 13.69 1.69
C ILE A 72 -10.77 13.22 0.56
N ASP A 73 -10.73 13.92 -0.56
CA ASP A 73 -11.32 13.46 -1.82
C ASP A 73 -10.54 12.26 -2.39
N GLN A 74 -11.09 11.06 -2.22
CA GLN A 74 -10.47 9.82 -2.66
C GLN A 74 -10.16 9.78 -4.16
N LYS A 75 -10.93 10.50 -5.00
CA LYS A 75 -10.69 10.55 -6.44
C LYS A 75 -9.42 11.32 -6.80
N LYS A 76 -8.91 12.13 -5.87
CA LYS A 76 -7.68 12.92 -6.01
C LYS A 76 -6.52 12.35 -5.20
N PHE A 77 -6.68 11.15 -4.63
CA PHE A 77 -5.62 10.51 -3.86
C PHE A 77 -4.37 10.29 -4.71
N GLY A 78 -3.21 10.64 -4.16
CA GLY A 78 -1.91 10.52 -4.82
C GLY A 78 -0.74 10.70 -3.85
N GLY A 79 0.45 10.95 -4.40
CA GLY A 79 1.70 11.07 -3.63
C GLY A 79 1.65 12.18 -2.57
N ASP A 80 1.12 13.34 -2.94
CA ASP A 80 1.12 14.56 -2.12
C ASP A 80 -0.11 14.70 -1.21
N THR A 81 -1.01 13.71 -1.21
CA THR A 81 -2.20 13.75 -0.34
C THR A 81 -1.77 13.71 1.13
N PRO A 82 -2.24 14.65 1.97
CA PRO A 82 -1.98 14.62 3.41
C PRO A 82 -2.43 13.31 4.05
N TYR A 83 -1.65 12.81 5.01
CA TYR A 83 -1.92 11.57 5.72
C TYR A 83 -1.60 11.72 7.21
N SER A 84 -2.25 10.92 8.03
CA SER A 84 -2.01 10.85 9.47
C SER A 84 -0.89 9.87 9.81
N ILE A 85 -0.83 8.73 9.11
CA ILE A 85 0.16 7.67 9.32
C ILE A 85 0.58 7.12 7.95
N MET A 86 1.86 6.84 7.76
CA MET A 86 2.40 6.11 6.61
C MET A 86 3.25 4.95 7.12
N PHE A 87 2.80 3.72 6.91
CA PHE A 87 3.43 2.54 7.49
C PHE A 87 3.66 1.45 6.44
N GLY A 88 4.87 0.88 6.44
CA GLY A 88 5.20 -0.30 5.65
C GLY A 88 6.57 -0.28 4.98
N PRO A 89 6.90 -1.34 4.23
CA PRO A 89 8.20 -1.49 3.59
C PRO A 89 8.37 -0.53 2.42
N ASP A 90 9.60 -0.07 2.24
CA ASP A 90 10.07 0.66 1.07
C ASP A 90 11.46 0.16 0.71
N ILE A 91 11.62 -0.25 -0.54
CA ILE A 91 12.83 -0.87 -1.06
C ILE A 91 13.33 0.00 -2.18
N CYS A 92 14.59 0.45 -2.12
CA CYS A 92 15.23 1.07 -3.28
C CYS A 92 16.73 0.77 -3.33
N GLY A 93 17.10 -0.22 -4.13
CA GLY A 93 18.46 -0.74 -4.23
C GLY A 93 18.94 -1.46 -2.96
N TYR A 94 20.20 -1.89 -2.97
CA TYR A 94 20.80 -2.72 -1.90
C TYR A 94 21.01 -2.00 -0.55
N ALA A 95 20.86 -0.67 -0.51
CA ALA A 95 21.20 0.14 0.67
C ALA A 95 19.98 0.65 1.44
N GLN A 96 18.76 0.52 0.90
CA GLN A 96 17.55 1.11 1.48
C GLN A 96 16.41 0.10 1.45
N GLU A 97 16.47 -0.85 2.37
CA GLU A 97 15.30 -1.60 2.84
C GLU A 97 14.86 -0.96 4.16
N VAL A 98 13.89 -0.07 4.10
CA VAL A 98 13.40 0.67 5.28
C VAL A 98 11.93 0.34 5.53
N THR A 99 11.54 0.36 6.80
CA THR A 99 10.12 0.37 7.18
C THR A 99 9.78 1.79 7.59
N HIS A 100 8.88 2.44 6.85
CA HIS A 100 8.32 3.73 7.25
C HIS A 100 7.38 3.53 8.44
N LEU A 101 7.39 4.49 9.38
CA LEU A 101 6.47 4.60 10.51
C LEU A 101 5.93 6.03 10.61
#